data_AF-A0A7J9W0V6-F1
#
_entry.id   AF-A0A7J9W0V6-F1
#
_cell.length_a   1.000
_cell.length_b   1.000
_cell.length_c   1.000
_cell.angle_alpha   90.00
_cell.angle_beta   90.00
_cell.angle_gamma   90.00
#
_symmetry.space_group_name_H-M   'P 1'
#
loop_
_entity.id
_entity.type
_entity.pdbx_description
1 polymer ?
#
loop_
_entity_poly.entity_id
_entity_poly.type
_entity_poly.pdbx_seq_one_letter_code
_entity_poly.pdbx_strand_id
1 'polypeptide(L)' 'MQEFRCDSPVCDSHLTASDKNDLMRKIEQHVKDVHKVEKPTQTILSYLASTVTEGSGATRR' A
#
# COMPACT_ATOMS: atom_id res chain seq x y z
N MET A 1 10.17 -8.97 2.84
CA MET A 1 9.88 -7.53 3.00
C MET A 1 8.59 -7.27 2.23
N GLN A 2 7.71 -6.38 2.66
CA GLN A 2 6.45 -6.08 2.00
C GLN A 2 6.50 -4.68 1.40
N GLU A 3 6.00 -4.54 0.18
CA GLU A 3 6.06 -3.31 -0.60
C GLU A 3 4.69 -2.95 -1.15
N PHE A 4 4.38 -1.66 -1.18
CA PHE A 4 3.15 -1.11 -1.74
C PHE A 4 3.46 0.17 -2.51
N ARG A 5 3.01 0.21 -3.77
CA ARG A 5 3.11 1.40 -4.61
C ARG A 5 1.71 1.93 -4.89
N CYS A 6 1.50 3.22 -4.61
CA CYS A 6 0.25 3.88 -4.95
C CYS A 6 0.14 4.00 -6.47
N ASP A 7 -0.97 3.52 -7.04
CA ASP A 7 -1.24 3.57 -8.49
C ASP A 7 -2.01 4.84 -8.90
N SER A 8 -2.12 5.81 -8.01
CA SER A 8 -2.84 7.04 -8.31
C SER A 8 -2.01 7.92 -9.25
N PRO A 9 -2.59 8.48 -10.33
CA PRO A 9 -1.86 9.32 -11.28
C PRO A 9 -1.27 10.59 -10.65
N VAL A 10 -1.77 10.97 -9.46
CA VAL A 10 -1.30 12.15 -8.70
C VAL A 10 -0.48 11.77 -7.46
N CYS A 11 -0.21 10.48 -7.23
CA CYS A 11 0.55 10.00 -6.09
C CYS A 11 1.45 8.81 -6.46
N ASP A 12 2.77 9.03 -6.48
CA ASP A 12 3.77 7.99 -6.70
C ASP A 12 4.41 7.52 -5.38
N SER A 13 3.63 7.51 -4.29
CA SER A 13 4.17 7.08 -2.99
C SER A 13 4.50 5.60 -2.99
N HIS A 14 5.70 5.28 -2.51
CA HIS A 14 6.18 3.93 -2.29
C HIS A 14 6.36 3.69 -0.79
N LEU A 15 5.65 2.69 -0.26
CA LEU A 15 5.67 2.30 1.14
C LEU A 15 6.27 0.91 1.27
N THR A 16 7.15 0.73 2.25
CA THR A 16 7.75 -0.57 2.57
C THR A 16 7.67 -0.86 4.06
N ALA A 17 7.55 -2.14 4.41
CA ALA A 17 7.59 -2.61 5.79
C ALA A 17 8.09 -4.06 5.88
N SER A 18 8.53 -4.48 7.06
CA SER A 18 8.92 -5.86 7.31
C SER A 18 7.71 -6.80 7.32
N ASP A 19 6.57 -6.30 7.80
CA ASP A 19 5.34 -7.05 8.03
C ASP A 19 4.17 -6.47 7.26
N LYS A 20 3.28 -7.34 6.79
CA LYS A 20 2.07 -6.92 6.05
C LYS A 20 1.17 -6.04 6.89
N ASN A 21 1.02 -6.33 8.19
CA ASN A 21 0.21 -5.51 9.09
C ASN A 21 0.80 -4.10 9.28
N ASP A 22 2.12 -3.97 9.37
CA ASP A 22 2.76 -2.65 9.48
C ASP A 22 2.60 -1.85 8.18
N LEU A 23 2.76 -2.52 7.02
CA LEU A 23 2.51 -1.92 5.72
C LEU A 23 1.06 -1.44 5.58
N MET A 24 0.08 -2.25 5.99
CA MET A 24 -1.34 -1.87 5.94
C MET A 24 -1.64 -0.63 6.79
N ARG A 25 -1.01 -0.48 7.96
CA ARG A 25 -1.15 0.75 8.76
C ARG A 25 -0.56 1.96 8.06
N LYS A 26 0.59 1.81 7.39
CA LYS A 26 1.18 2.88 6.57
C LYS A 26 0.30 3.24 5.38
N ILE A 27 -0.29 2.27 4.71
CA ILE A 27 -1.23 2.47 3.60
C ILE A 27 -2.47 3.23 4.08
N GLU A 28 -3.06 2.82 5.21
CA GLU A 28 -4.23 3.51 5.78
C GLU A 28 -3.91 4.97 6.10
N GLN A 29 -2.77 5.23 6.76
CA GLN A 29 -2.32 6.58 7.07
C GLN A 29 -2.07 7.40 5.81
N HIS A 30 -1.42 6.80 4.80
CA HIS A 30 -1.16 7.44 3.51
C HIS A 30 -2.45 7.86 2.80
N VAL A 31 -3.44 6.96 2.75
CA VAL A 31 -4.74 7.22 2.13
C VAL A 31 -5.48 8.35 2.88
N LYS A 32 -5.33 8.42 4.20
CA LYS A 32 -5.91 9.49 5.01
C LYS A 32 -5.23 10.84 4.79
N ASP A 33 -3.91 10.92 4.82
CA ASP A 33 -3.17 12.19 4.73
C ASP A 33 -3.06 12.71 3.30
N VAL A 34 -2.74 11.84 2.34
CA VAL A 34 -2.48 12.21 0.95
C VAL A 34 -3.75 12.29 0.12
N HIS A 35 -4.64 11.30 0.27
CA HIS A 35 -5.89 11.24 -0.48
C HIS A 35 -7.08 11.84 0.29
N LYS A 36 -6.88 12.31 1.52
CA LYS A 36 -7.93 12.90 2.39
C LYS A 36 -9.15 12.00 2.58
N VAL A 37 -8.94 10.68 2.51
CA VAL A 37 -9.99 9.69 2.76
C VAL A 37 -9.97 9.34 4.24
N GLU A 38 -10.82 10.01 5.03
CA GLU A 38 -10.81 9.89 6.49
C GLU A 38 -11.15 8.48 7.01
N LYS A 39 -11.97 7.73 6.25
CA LYS A 39 -12.38 6.36 6.55
C LYS A 39 -12.29 5.50 5.29
N PRO A 40 -11.11 4.94 4.96
CA PRO A 40 -11.02 3.96 3.88
C PRO A 40 -11.92 2.78 4.23
N THR A 41 -12.82 2.42 3.32
CA THR A 41 -13.73 1.30 3.54
C THR A 41 -12.94 -0.01 3.57
N GLN A 42 -13.50 -1.04 4.20
CA GLN A 42 -12.90 -2.38 4.22
C GLN A 42 -12.62 -2.90 2.80
N THR A 43 -13.43 -2.51 1.81
CA THR A 43 -13.23 -2.86 0.39
C THR A 43 -11.96 -2.24 -0.16
N ILE A 44 -11.70 -0.95 0.11
CA ILE A 44 -10.48 -0.26 -0.34
C ILE A 44 -9.26 -0.90 0.32
N LEU A 45 -9.31 -1.13 1.63
CA LEU A 45 -8.20 -1.77 2.35
C LEU A 45 -7.93 -3.20 1.83
N SER A 46 -8.98 -3.98 1.56
CA SER A 46 -8.84 -5.34 0.99
C SER A 46 -8.24 -5.34 -0.41
N TYR A 47 -8.63 -4.36 -1.24
CA TYR A 47 -8.06 -4.18 -2.56
C TYR A 47 -6.57 -3.80 -2.48
N LEU A 48 -6.23 -2.79 -1.67
CA LEU A 48 -4.84 -2.35 -1.48
C LEU A 48 -3.97 -3.47 -0.89
N ALA A 49 -4.50 -4.26 0.04
CA ALA A 49 -3.82 -5.43 0.61
C ALA A 49 -3.53 -6.54 -0.42
N SER A 50 -4.26 -6.57 -1.54
CA SER A 50 -4.04 -7.51 -2.65
C SER A 50 -3.00 -7.00 -3.65
N THR A 51 -2.72 -5.69 -3.64
CA THR A 51 -1.67 -5.07 -4.46
C THR A 51 -0.30 -5.04 -3.78
N VAL A 52 -0.24 -5.39 -2.49
CA VAL A 52 1.03 -5.55 -1.75
C VAL A 52 1.85 -6.67 -2.36
N THR A 53 3.09 -6.36 -2.72
CA THR A 53 4.05 -7.34 -3.22
C THR A 53 5.04 -7.70 -2.13
N GLU A 54 5.35 -8.99 -2.01
CA GLU A 54 6.49 -9.40 -1.19
C GLU A 54 7.76 -9.04 -1.94
N GLY A 55 8.49 -8.05 -1.46
CA GLY A 55 9.84 -7.69 -1.85
C GLY A 55 10.82 -8.84 -1.54
N SER A 56 10.73 -9.88 -2.36
CA SER A 56 11.72 -10.93 -2.57
C SER A 56 11.93 -10.91 -4.08
N GLY A 57 13.10 -10.42 -4.51
CA GLY A 57 13.41 -10.16 -5.92
C GLY A 57 12.92 -11.26 -6.86
N ALA A 58 11.94 -10.92 -7.70
CA ALA A 58 11.50 -11.76 -8.81
C ALA A 58 11.88 -11.05 -10.11
N THR A 59 13.09 -11.36 -10.57
CA THR A 59 13.51 -11.37 -11.97
C THR A 59 12.32 -11.64 -12.89
N ARG A 60 11.92 -10.66 -13.70
CA ARG A 60 11.17 -10.95 -14.93
C ARG A 60 12.15 -11.55 -15.93
N ARG A 61 11.94 -12.82 -16.26
CA ARG A 61 12.49 -13.47 -17.47
C ARG A 61 11.69 -13.04 -18.69
#